data_AF-A0A3N9UZW4-F1
#
_entry.id   AF-A0A3N9UZW4-F1
#
_cell.length_a   1.000
_cell.length_b   1.000
_cell.length_c   1.000
_cell.angle_alpha   90.00
_cell.angle_beta   90.00
_cell.angle_gamma   90.00
#
_symmetry.space_group_name_H-M   'P 1'
#
loop_
_entity.id
_entity.type
_entity.pdbx_description
1 polymer ?
#
loop_
_entity_poly.entity_id
_entity_poly.type
_entity_poly.pdbx_seq_one_letter_code
_entity_poly.pdbx_strand_id
1 'polypeptide(L)'
;MNEDERHYEDEKLHKKSKLRTEIEDLLKEKGITLERRISLMNLDSGEVSYFDDYTDALAFMKGKKGRWYLTTPGLRRAGEH
;
A
#
# COMPACT_ATOMS: atom_id res chain seq x y z
N MET A 1 -19.69 -24.26 -2.17
CA MET A 1 -19.22 -22.97 -1.65
C MET A 1 -20.47 -22.16 -1.36
N ASN A 2 -20.72 -21.83 -0.10
CA ASN A 2 -21.98 -21.23 0.34
C ASN A 2 -21.89 -19.69 0.30
N GLU A 3 -23.03 -19.05 0.08
CA GLU A 3 -23.16 -17.58 0.02
C GLU A 3 -22.76 -16.88 1.32
N ASP A 4 -22.98 -17.52 2.46
CA ASP A 4 -22.58 -17.04 3.78
C ASP A 4 -21.05 -16.98 3.98
N GLU A 5 -20.28 -17.90 3.37
CA GLU A 5 -18.81 -17.91 3.46
C GLU A 5 -18.18 -16.71 2.75
N ARG A 6 -18.80 -16.25 1.64
CA ARG A 6 -18.36 -15.06 0.91
C ARG A 6 -18.56 -13.78 1.72
N HIS A 7 -19.65 -13.71 2.47
CA HIS A 7 -19.98 -12.55 3.31
C HIS A 7 -19.03 -12.42 4.53
N TYR A 8 -18.57 -13.54 5.08
CA TYR A 8 -17.61 -13.56 6.19
C TYR A 8 -16.19 -13.10 5.80
N GLU A 9 -15.76 -13.34 4.56
CA GLU A 9 -14.47 -12.82 4.07
C GLU A 9 -14.55 -11.33 3.72
N ASP A 10 -15.69 -10.87 3.18
CA ASP A 10 -15.93 -9.46 2.82
C ASP A 10 -16.04 -8.54 4.06
N GLU A 11 -16.69 -8.98 5.14
CA GLU A 11 -16.79 -8.19 6.38
C GLU A 11 -15.47 -8.10 7.17
N LYS A 12 -14.56 -9.08 7.03
CA LYS A 12 -13.21 -9.01 7.62
C LYS A 12 -12.31 -8.01 6.91
N LEU A 13 -12.62 -7.63 5.67
CA LEU A 13 -11.88 -6.63 4.91
C LEU A 13 -12.20 -5.19 5.30
N HIS A 14 -13.30 -4.93 6.05
CA HIS A 14 -13.86 -3.57 6.10
C HIS A 14 -14.10 -2.88 7.45
N LYS A 15 -13.46 -3.32 8.55
CA LYS A 15 -13.35 -2.47 9.76
C LYS A 15 -11.88 -2.18 10.10
N LYS A 16 -11.44 -0.95 9.78
CA LYS A 16 -10.19 -0.42 10.34
C LYS A 16 -10.28 -0.48 11.86
N SER A 17 -9.29 -1.06 12.52
CA SER A 17 -9.25 -1.09 13.98
C SER A 17 -9.15 0.33 14.54
N LYS A 18 -9.74 0.58 15.72
CA LYS A 18 -9.63 1.88 16.41
C LYS A 18 -8.17 2.31 16.58
N LEU A 19 -7.32 1.35 16.97
CA LEU A 19 -5.88 1.54 17.09
C LEU A 19 -5.23 2.04 15.79
N ARG A 20 -5.64 1.50 14.63
CA ARG A 20 -5.12 1.97 13.34
C ARG A 20 -5.51 3.41 13.06
N THR A 21 -6.75 3.79 13.37
CA THR A 21 -7.22 5.18 13.21
C THR A 21 -6.45 6.13 14.12
N GLU A 22 -6.28 5.78 15.40
CA GLU A 22 -5.52 6.55 16.38
C GLU A 22 -4.05 6.74 15.93
N ILE A 23 -3.41 5.69 15.43
CA ILE A 23 -2.04 5.77 14.88
C ILE A 23 -1.99 6.66 13.63
N GLU A 24 -2.93 6.50 12.69
CA GLU A 24 -2.98 7.31 11.47
C GLU A 24 -3.20 8.81 11.77
N ASP A 25 -4.00 9.14 12.79
CA ASP A 25 -4.24 10.54 13.19
C ASP A 25 -3.02 11.14 13.93
N LEU A 26 -2.37 10.38 14.82
CA LEU A 26 -1.11 10.81 15.47
C LEU A 26 0.00 11.05 14.45
N LEU A 27 0.07 10.25 13.39
CA LEU A 27 1.05 10.44 12.32
C LEU A 27 0.74 11.70 11.52
N LYS A 28 -0.53 11.96 11.16
CA LYS A 28 -0.94 13.17 10.45
C LYS A 28 -0.61 14.45 11.23
N GLU A 29 -0.81 14.47 12.54
CA GLU A 29 -0.43 15.61 13.40
C GLU A 29 1.07 15.93 13.31
N LYS A 30 1.90 14.92 13.04
CA LYS A 30 3.35 15.06 12.85
C LYS A 30 3.75 15.35 11.40
N GLY A 31 2.79 15.59 10.51
CA GLY A 31 3.03 15.76 9.08
C GLY A 31 3.51 14.47 8.40
N ILE A 32 3.20 13.30 8.98
CA ILE A 32 3.58 12.00 8.46
C ILE A 32 2.32 11.29 7.98
N THR A 33 2.27 10.92 6.71
CA THR A 33 1.18 10.14 6.16
C THR A 33 1.62 8.68 6.08
N LEU A 34 0.80 7.78 6.59
CA LEU A 34 1.00 6.35 6.39
C LEU A 34 0.67 6.06 4.91
N GLU A 35 1.69 5.89 4.07
CA GLU A 35 1.48 5.47 2.69
C GLU A 35 0.97 4.04 2.74
N ARG A 36 -0.27 3.83 2.30
CA ARG A 36 -0.90 2.51 2.24
C ARG A 36 -0.52 1.72 0.99
N ARG A 37 0.32 2.33 0.15
CA ARG A 37 0.60 1.85 -1.19
C ARG A 37 2.00 1.29 -1.28
N ILE A 38 2.06 0.06 -1.75
CA ILE A 38 3.28 -0.57 -2.22
C ILE A 38 3.74 0.24 -3.43
N SER A 39 4.98 0.68 -3.42
CA SER A 39 5.54 1.46 -4.53
C SER A 39 6.62 0.66 -5.25
N LEU A 40 6.56 0.66 -6.57
CA LEU A 40 7.58 0.14 -7.46
C LEU A 40 8.24 1.29 -8.18
N MET A 41 9.55 1.41 -8.03
CA MET A 41 10.38 2.41 -8.73
C MET A 41 11.35 1.71 -9.67
N ASN A 42 11.34 2.08 -10.94
CA ASN A 42 12.40 1.72 -11.88
C ASN A 42 13.60 2.63 -11.63
N LEU A 43 14.76 2.05 -11.31
CA LEU A 43 15.97 2.81 -10.97
C LEU A 43 16.70 3.36 -12.20
N ASP A 44 16.39 2.84 -13.39
CA ASP A 44 17.01 3.26 -14.64
C ASP A 44 16.20 4.40 -15.31
N SER A 45 14.87 4.35 -15.23
CA SER A 45 13.97 5.36 -15.84
C SER A 45 13.37 6.36 -14.86
N GLY A 46 13.38 6.06 -13.55
CA GLY A 46 12.68 6.86 -12.54
C GLY A 46 11.15 6.67 -12.55
N GLU A 47 10.62 5.73 -13.34
CA GLU A 47 9.19 5.41 -13.36
C GLU A 47 8.73 4.91 -11.98
N VAL A 48 7.64 5.47 -11.45
CA VAL A 48 7.04 5.04 -10.18
C VAL A 48 5.60 4.59 -10.39
N SER A 49 5.26 3.41 -9.87
CA SER A 49 3.93 2.83 -9.86
C SER A 49 3.50 2.46 -8.44
N TYR A 50 2.22 2.63 -8.13
CA TYR A 50 1.67 2.43 -6.79
C TYR A 50 0.57 1.36 -6.80
N PHE A 51 0.57 0.49 -5.79
CA PHE A 51 -0.34 -0.65 -5.68
C PHE A 51 -0.90 -0.75 -4.26
N ASP A 52 -2.16 -1.15 -4.14
CA ASP A 52 -2.80 -1.36 -2.84
C ASP A 52 -2.55 -2.81 -2.31
N ASP A 53 -2.20 -3.75 -3.18
CA ASP A 53 -1.90 -5.16 -2.85
C ASP A 53 -0.54 -5.63 -3.43
N TYR A 54 0.12 -6.55 -2.72
CA TYR A 54 1.44 -7.08 -3.09
C TYR A 54 1.37 -8.00 -4.32
N THR A 55 0.29 -8.74 -4.47
CA THR A 55 0.04 -9.63 -5.60
C THR A 55 -0.08 -8.84 -6.89
N ASP A 56 -0.76 -7.69 -6.86
CA ASP A 56 -0.89 -6.78 -8.00
C ASP A 56 0.46 -6.18 -8.40
N ALA A 57 1.28 -5.78 -7.41
CA ALA A 57 2.63 -5.29 -7.66
C ALA A 57 3.51 -6.36 -8.32
N LEU A 58 3.44 -7.62 -7.87
CA LEU A 58 4.16 -8.73 -8.49
C LEU A 58 3.66 -9.04 -9.90
N ALA A 59 2.34 -8.98 -10.13
CA ALA A 59 1.75 -9.19 -11.44
C ALA A 59 2.23 -8.12 -12.44
N PHE A 60 2.29 -6.86 -12.02
CA PHE A 60 2.84 -5.76 -12.83
C PHE A 60 4.32 -5.98 -13.18
N MET A 61 5.12 -6.52 -12.25
CA MET A 61 6.53 -6.81 -12.46
C MET A 61 6.78 -7.96 -13.45
N LYS A 62 5.77 -8.80 -13.70
CA LYS A 62 5.92 -9.94 -14.59
C LYS A 62 6.22 -9.49 -16.02
N GLY A 63 7.43 -9.79 -16.50
CA GLY A 63 7.88 -9.43 -17.85
C GLY A 63 8.51 -8.03 -17.96
N LYS A 64 8.57 -7.26 -16.88
CA LYS A 64 9.34 -6.01 -16.82
C LYS A 64 10.84 -6.35 -16.74
N LYS A 65 11.66 -5.64 -17.50
CA LYS A 65 13.13 -5.74 -17.47
C LYS A 65 13.71 -4.54 -16.71
N GLY A 66 14.96 -4.66 -16.28
CA GLY A 66 15.70 -3.60 -15.59
C GLY A 66 15.68 -3.74 -14.07
N ARG A 67 16.19 -2.71 -13.39
CA ARG A 67 16.32 -2.70 -11.93
C ARG A 67 15.12 -2.01 -11.31
N TRP A 68 14.37 -2.77 -10.51
CA TRP A 68 13.18 -2.28 -9.83
C TRP A 68 13.35 -2.37 -8.33
N TYR A 69 12.97 -1.30 -7.65
CA TYR A 69 12.92 -1.21 -6.20
C TYR A 69 11.47 -1.29 -5.75
N LEU A 70 11.16 -2.31 -4.95
CA LEU A 70 9.86 -2.50 -4.33
C LEU A 70 9.95 -2.03 -2.88
N THR A 71 9.15 -1.02 -2.54
CA THR A 71 9.03 -0.54 -1.17
C THR A 71 7.62 -0.80 -0.66
N THR A 72 7.56 -1.38 0.54
CA THR A 72 6.31 -1.62 1.25
C THR A 72 5.74 -0.30 1.76
N PRO A 73 4.42 -0.25 2.04
CA PRO A 73 3.76 0.90 2.66
C PRO A 73 4.58 1.45 3.82
N GLY A 74 5.12 2.66 3.64
CA GLY A 74 6.03 3.32 4.57
C GLY A 74 5.44 4.60 5.15
N LEU A 75 6.25 5.30 5.94
CA LEU A 75 5.92 6.62 6.43
C LEU A 75 6.44 7.66 5.44
N ARG A 76 5.56 8.39 4.79
CA ARG A 76 5.93 9.54 3.96
C ARG A 76 5.77 10.82 4.75
N ARG A 77 6.79 11.68 4.77
CA ARG A 77 6.65 13.03 5.30
C ARG A 77 5.98 13.91 4.26
N ALA A 78 4.90 14.59 4.66
CA ALA A 78 4.28 15.64 3.88
C ALA A 78 5.15 16.90 3.97
N GLY A 79 6.23 16.96 3.18
CA GLY A 79 7.13 18.10 3.26
C GLY A 79 8.29 18.19 2.27
N GLU A 80 8.41 17.29 1.30
CA GLU A 80 9.44 17.43 0.25
C GLU A 80 8.77 17.88 -1.05
N HIS A 81 8.78 19.21 -1.23
CA HIS A 81 8.54 19.92 -2.48
C HIS A 81 9.83 20.60 -2.90
#